data_AF-A0A239H0A9-F1
#
_entry.id   AF-A0A239H0A9-F1
#
_cell.length_a   1.000
_cell.length_b   1.000
_cell.length_c   1.000
_cell.angle_alpha   90.00
_cell.angle_beta   90.00
_cell.angle_gamma   90.00
#
_symmetry.space_group_name_H-M   'P 1'
#
loop_
_entity.id
_entity.type
_entity.pdbx_description
1 polymer ?
#
loop_
_entity_poly.entity_id
_entity_poly.type
_entity_poly.pdbx_seq_one_letter_code
_entity_poly.pdbx_strand_id
1 'polypeptide(L)' 'MAKKVVATLKTATGKDWAKVIKAVKSPKTGAYSFKEEMVPVDKVQEYLKK' A
#
# COMPACT_ATOMS: atom_id res chain seq x y z
N MET A 1 37.48 -17.57 20.83
CA MET A 1 37.05 -16.58 19.81
C MET A 1 35.56 -16.75 19.57
N ALA A 2 34.74 -15.85 20.10
CA ALA A 2 33.30 -15.87 19.82
C ALA A 2 33.06 -15.25 18.43
N LYS A 3 32.56 -16.05 17.48
CA LYS A 3 32.07 -15.52 16.20
C LYS A 3 30.87 -14.63 16.51
N LYS A 4 31.05 -13.31 16.48
CA LYS A 4 29.95 -12.34 16.55
C LYS A 4 29.13 -12.50 15.27
N VAL A 5 28.05 -13.26 15.34
CA VAL A 5 27.09 -13.36 14.24
C VAL A 5 26.25 -12.10 14.30
N VAL A 6 26.57 -11.11 13.46
CA VAL A 6 25.70 -9.94 13.27
C VAL A 6 24.56 -10.40 12.38
N ALA A 7 23.37 -10.56 12.96
CA ALA A 7 22.16 -10.76 12.19
C ALA A 7 21.93 -9.49 11.36
N THR A 8 22.28 -9.54 10.07
CA THR A 8 21.83 -8.53 9.12
C THR A 8 20.30 -8.59 9.12
N LEU A 9 19.64 -7.59 9.69
CA LEU A 9 18.24 -7.30 9.41
C LEU A 9 18.16 -7.26 7.88
N LYS A 10 17.51 -8.27 7.29
CA LYS A 10 16.96 -8.11 5.96
C LYS A 10 15.94 -7.00 6.15
N THR A 11 16.36 -5.75 5.96
CA THR A 11 15.51 -4.68 5.46
C THR A 11 15.15 -5.14 4.07
N ALA A 12 14.36 -6.21 4.00
CA ALA A 12 13.68 -6.60 2.81
C ALA A 12 12.99 -5.31 2.43
N THR A 13 13.44 -4.75 1.32
CA THR A 13 12.71 -3.81 0.48
C THR A 13 11.47 -4.58 0.02
N GLY A 14 10.65 -4.99 0.98
CA GLY A 14 9.42 -5.72 0.79
C GLY A 14 8.52 -4.66 0.20
N LYS A 15 8.40 -4.71 -1.13
CA LYS A 15 7.67 -3.78 -2.01
C LYS A 15 6.86 -2.80 -1.18
N ASP A 16 7.30 -1.55 -1.09
CA ASP A 16 6.58 -0.57 -0.29
C ASP A 16 5.11 -0.56 -0.75
N TRP A 17 4.20 -0.80 0.20
CA TRP A 17 2.76 -0.82 -0.05
C TRP A 17 2.18 0.49 0.45
N ALA A 18 1.38 1.14 -0.40
CA ALA A 18 0.59 2.30 -0.05
C ALA A 18 -0.86 1.87 0.20
N LYS A 19 -1.44 2.40 1.28
CA LYS A 19 -2.88 2.31 1.53
C LYS A 19 -3.56 3.45 0.77
N VAL A 20 -4.28 3.13 -0.29
CA VAL A 20 -5.01 4.11 -1.09
C VAL A 20 -6.46 4.16 -0.65
N ILE A 21 -6.95 5.36 -0.38
CA ILE A 21 -8.33 5.63 0.02
C ILE A 21 -9.01 6.37 -1.13
N LYS A 22 -9.93 5.70 -1.84
CA LYS A 22 -10.68 6.29 -2.95
C LYS A 22 -12.12 6.56 -2.54
N ALA A 23 -12.60 7.77 -2.82
CA ALA A 23 -14.02 8.09 -2.69
C ALA A 23 -14.78 7.52 -3.90
N VAL A 24 -15.68 6.57 -3.66
CA VAL A 24 -16.54 5.95 -4.68
C VAL A 24 -17.96 6.44 -4.47
N LYS A 25 -18.58 6.96 -5.53
CA LYS A 25 -19.98 7.38 -5.50
C LYS A 25 -20.89 6.15 -5.56
N SER A 26 -21.78 6.01 -4.59
CA SER A 26 -22.80 4.97 -4.56
C SER A 26 -23.82 5.22 -5.69
N PRO A 27 -24.04 4.24 -6.59
CA PRO A 27 -25.01 4.39 -7.69
C PRO A 27 -26.46 4.40 -7.19
N LYS A 28 -26.72 3.84 -6.00
CA LYS A 28 -28.08 3.80 -5.41
C LYS A 28 -28.48 5.08 -4.69
N THR A 29 -27.55 5.69 -3.96
CA THR A 29 -27.86 6.79 -3.03
C THR A 29 -27.16 8.09 -3.37
N GLY A 30 -26.21 8.09 -4.32
CA GLY A 30 -25.41 9.27 -4.67
C GLY A 30 -24.40 9.70 -3.61
N ALA A 31 -24.39 9.07 -2.44
CA ALA A 31 -23.43 9.32 -1.37
C ALA A 31 -22.03 8.81 -1.74
N TYR A 32 -21.00 9.46 -1.20
CA TYR A 32 -19.62 9.00 -1.33
C TYR A 32 -19.28 8.04 -0.19
N SER A 33 -18.71 6.90 -0.54
CA SER A 33 -18.14 5.94 0.39
C SER A 33 -16.64 5.84 0.14
N PHE A 34 -15.86 5.68 1.20
CA PHE A 34 -14.42 5.48 1.07
C PHE A 34 -14.11 4.00 0.94
N LYS A 35 -13.42 3.61 -0.14
CA LYS A 35 -12.88 2.27 -0.32
C LYS A 35 -11.37 2.32 -0.10
N GLU A 36 -10.86 1.46 0.77
CA GLU A 36 -9.44 1.32 1.06
C GLU A 36 -8.87 0.10 0.34
N GLU A 37 -7.72 0.26 -0.31
CA GLU A 37 -7.03 -0.84 -1.00
C GLU A 37 -5.50 -0.69 -0.83
N MET A 38 -4.79 -1.79 -0.57
CA MET A 38 -3.33 -1.79 -0.53
C MET A 38 -2.78 -2.04 -1.93
N VAL A 39 -2.01 -1.09 -2.43
CA VAL A 39 -1.35 -1.19 -3.74
C VAL A 39 0.15 -0.94 -3.60
N PRO A 40 0.99 -1.55 -4.46
CA PRO A 40 2.41 -1.20 -4.51
C PRO A 40 2.59 0.30 -4.79
N VAL A 41 3.56 0.94 -4.13
CA VAL A 41 3.81 2.39 -4.24
C VAL A 41 3.98 2.85 -5.69
N ASP A 42 4.63 2.03 -6.52
CA ASP A 42 4.83 2.25 -7.96
C ASP A 42 3.52 2.34 -8.75
N LYS A 43 2.44 1.71 -8.28
CA LYS A 43 1.14 1.65 -8.97
C LYS A 43 0.08 2.58 -8.40
N VAL A 44 0.40 3.37 -7.38
CA VAL A 44 -0.55 4.29 -6.74
C VAL A 44 -1.13 5.31 -7.74
N GLN A 45 -0.29 5.89 -8.58
CA GLN A 45 -0.73 6.90 -9.54
C GLN A 45 -1.66 6.31 -10.62
N GLU A 46 -1.38 5.10 -11.09
CA GLU A 46 -2.25 4.39 -12.03
C GLU A 46 -3.59 4.03 -11.39
N TYR A 47 -3.56 3.60 -10.13
CA TYR A 47 -4.76 3.23 -9.38
C TYR A 47 -5.69 4.44 -9.12
N LEU A 48 -5.13 5.63 -8.86
CA LEU A 48 -5.90 6.86 -8.65
C LEU A 48 -6.47 7.50 -9.92
N LYS A 49 -5.81 7.29 -11.08
CA LYS A 49 -6.28 7.83 -12.37
C LYS A 49 -7.46 7.04 -12.96
N LYS A 50 -7.63 5.80 -12.51
CA LYS A 50 -8.77 4.93 -12.85
C LYS A 50 -9.97 5.29 -12.01
#